data_AF-A0A0D9W5F6-F1
#
_entry.id   AF-A0A0D9W5F6-F1
#
_cell.length_a   1.000
_cell.length_b   1.000
_cell.length_c   1.000
_cell.angle_alpha   90.00
_cell.angle_beta   90.00
_cell.angle_gamma   90.00
#
_symmetry.space_group_name_H-M   'P 1'
#
loop_
_entity.id
_entity.type
_entity.pdbx_description
1 polymer ?
#
loop_
_entity_poly.entity_id
_entity_poly.type
_entity_poly.pdbx_seq_one_letter_code
_entity_poly.pdbx_strand_id
1 'polypeptide(L)'
;MELGEARHTLRPMREAFGGRGTFIVAGTYTREEGSHAITSGYTDLVAYGRLFLANPDLPRRFELDAPLKKYDRNTFYTNSE
;
A
#
# COMPACT_ATOMS: atom_id res chain seq x y z
N MET A 1 6.84 14.31 -24.06
CA MET A 1 7.56 13.05 -23.80
C MET A 1 6.54 12.06 -23.30
N GLU A 2 6.08 11.16 -24.18
CA GLU A 2 5.25 10.04 -23.76
C GLU A 2 6.13 9.03 -23.02
N LEU A 3 5.87 8.86 -21.73
CA LEU A 3 6.41 7.76 -20.96
C LEU A 3 5.63 6.52 -21.37
N GLY A 4 6.22 5.73 -22.26
CA GLY A 4 5.71 4.43 -22.68
C GLY A 4 5.30 3.59 -21.47
N GLU A 5 4.05 3.13 -21.53
CA GLU A 5 3.30 2.47 -20.48
C GLU A 5 3.75 1.01 -20.29
N ALA A 6 4.97 0.82 -19.80
CA ALA A 6 5.41 -0.41 -19.17
C ALA A 6 6.71 -0.16 -18.40
N ARG A 7 6.66 -0.14 -17.05
CA ARG A 7 7.86 -0.54 -16.29
C ARG A 7 7.65 -1.18 -14.93
N HIS A 8 6.65 -0.85 -14.11
CA HIS A 8 6.38 -1.60 -12.86
C HIS A 8 4.90 -1.52 -12.47
N THR A 9 4.01 -2.21 -13.20
CA THR A 9 2.59 -2.30 -12.85
C THR A 9 2.25 -3.76 -12.49
N LEU A 10 1.43 -3.96 -11.46
CA LEU A 10 0.91 -5.28 -11.07
C LEU A 10 -0.36 -5.65 -11.86
N ARG A 11 -0.77 -4.82 -12.82
CA ARG A 11 -1.97 -5.04 -13.64
C ARG A 11 -1.91 -6.37 -14.40
N PRO A 12 -0.79 -6.77 -15.05
CA PRO A 12 -0.70 -8.08 -15.68
C PRO A 12 -0.92 -9.24 -14.71
N MET A 13 -0.54 -9.10 -13.43
CA MET A 13 -0.78 -10.13 -12.41
C MET A 13 -2.26 -10.24 -12.06
N ARG A 14 -2.98 -9.11 -11.93
CA ARG A 14 -4.43 -9.09 -11.69
C ARG A 14 -5.20 -9.70 -12.88
N GLU A 15 -4.78 -9.39 -14.10
CA GLU A 15 -5.36 -9.95 -15.33
C GLU A 15 -5.12 -11.46 -15.42
N ALA A 16 -3.89 -11.91 -15.15
CA ALA A 16 -3.55 -13.34 -15.11
C ALA A 16 -4.30 -14.11 -14.02
N PHE A 17 -4.60 -13.46 -12.89
CA PHE A 17 -5.45 -14.01 -11.83
C PHE A 17 -6.93 -14.12 -12.24
N GLY A 18 -7.29 -13.66 -13.44
CA GLY A 18 -8.61 -13.82 -14.04
C GLY A 18 -9.65 -12.83 -13.53
N GLY A 19 -9.22 -11.75 -12.85
CA GLY A 19 -10.07 -10.62 -12.43
C GLY A 19 -11.21 -10.94 -11.45
N ARG A 20 -11.32 -12.18 -10.98
CA ARG A 20 -12.47 -12.68 -10.20
C ARG A 20 -12.21 -12.87 -8.71
N GLY A 21 -10.97 -12.77 -8.25
CA GLY A 21 -10.62 -12.85 -6.84
C GLY A 21 -10.09 -11.51 -6.31
N THR A 22 -10.16 -11.34 -5.00
CA THR A 22 -9.64 -10.16 -4.30
C THR A 22 -8.14 -10.00 -4.53
N PHE A 23 -7.75 -8.89 -5.14
CA PHE A 23 -6.37 -8.53 -5.38
C PHE A 23 -5.89 -7.53 -4.31
N ILE A 24 -4.79 -7.85 -3.64
CA ILE A 24 -4.22 -7.03 -2.58
C ILE A 24 -2.82 -6.59 -3.01
N VAL A 25 -2.57 -5.28 -2.98
CA VAL A 25 -1.25 -4.70 -3.28
C VAL A 25 -0.60 -4.17 -2.01
N ALA A 26 0.72 -4.17 -2.00
CA ALA A 26 1.54 -3.58 -0.94
C ALA A 26 2.74 -2.87 -1.56
N GLY A 27 3.32 -1.92 -0.83
CA GLY A 27 4.56 -1.25 -1.25
C GLY A 27 4.46 0.26 -1.24
N THR A 28 5.09 0.90 -0.24
CA THR A 28 5.24 2.37 -0.07
C THR A 28 4.00 3.26 -0.20
N TYR A 29 2.79 2.72 -0.43
CA TYR A 29 1.57 3.51 -0.61
C TYR A 29 1.38 4.52 0.51
N THR A 30 1.03 5.75 0.13
CA THR A 30 0.35 6.71 1.00
C THR A 30 -1.15 6.39 1.11
N ARG A 31 -1.88 7.18 1.90
CA ARG A 31 -3.34 7.14 1.95
C ARG A 31 -3.94 7.49 0.59
N GLU A 32 -3.42 8.55 -0.03
CA GLU A 32 -3.91 9.10 -1.29
C GLU A 32 -3.63 8.14 -2.45
N GLU A 33 -2.41 7.62 -2.52
CA GLU A 33 -2.02 6.64 -3.54
C GLU A 33 -2.83 5.34 -3.41
N GLY A 34 -3.05 4.86 -2.18
CA GLY A 34 -3.87 3.68 -1.94
C GLY A 34 -5.34 3.89 -2.30
N SER A 35 -5.89 5.05 -1.96
CA SER A 35 -7.26 5.44 -2.34
C SER A 35 -7.41 5.53 -3.87
N HIS A 36 -6.42 6.08 -4.56
CA HIS A 36 -6.38 6.13 -6.02
C HIS A 36 -6.27 4.72 -6.63
N ALA A 37 -5.45 3.83 -6.06
CA ALA A 37 -5.31 2.46 -6.53
C ALA A 37 -6.62 1.66 -6.42
N ILE A 38 -7.41 1.87 -5.37
CA ILE A 38 -8.73 1.23 -5.22
C ILE A 38 -9.72 1.83 -6.21
N THR A 39 -9.86 3.17 -6.24
CA THR A 39 -10.86 3.85 -7.08
C THR A 39 -10.61 3.72 -8.58
N SER A 40 -9.36 3.53 -9.01
CA SER A 40 -8.99 3.24 -10.40
C SER A 40 -9.20 1.78 -10.81
N GLY A 41 -9.61 0.90 -9.89
CA GLY A 41 -9.74 -0.54 -10.15
C GLY A 41 -8.39 -1.25 -10.29
N TYR A 42 -7.29 -0.64 -9.86
CA TYR A 42 -5.97 -1.28 -9.91
C TYR A 42 -5.85 -2.41 -8.88
N THR A 43 -6.40 -2.22 -7.68
CA THR A 43 -6.44 -3.22 -6.60
C THR A 43 -7.81 -3.22 -5.92
N ASP A 44 -8.11 -4.26 -5.14
CA ASP A 44 -9.31 -4.27 -4.29
C ASP A 44 -8.97 -3.82 -2.85
N LEU A 45 -7.76 -4.15 -2.39
CA LEU A 45 -7.25 -3.77 -1.08
C LEU A 45 -5.79 -3.30 -1.16
N VAL A 46 -5.37 -2.51 -0.16
CA VAL A 46 -3.99 -2.06 0.02
C VAL A 46 -3.50 -2.48 1.41
N ALA A 47 -2.37 -3.16 1.47
CA ALA A 47 -1.72 -3.56 2.71
C ALA A 47 -0.60 -2.56 3.08
N TYR A 48 -0.58 -2.15 4.35
CA TYR A 48 0.39 -1.20 4.90
C TYR A 48 1.20 -1.88 6.00
N GLY A 49 2.53 -1.94 5.87
CA GLY A 49 3.40 -2.51 6.91
C GLY A 49 4.01 -1.45 7.82
N ARG A 50 4.99 -0.71 7.29
CA ARG A 50 5.75 0.32 8.03
C ARG A 50 4.88 1.38 8.71
N LEU A 51 3.81 1.82 8.06
CA LEU A 51 2.89 2.78 8.66
C LEU A 51 2.15 2.18 9.86
N PHE A 52 1.74 0.92 9.77
CA PHE A 52 1.08 0.21 10.87
C PHE A 52 2.02 -0.02 12.06
N LEU A 53 3.31 -0.30 11.82
CA LEU A 53 4.30 -0.44 12.91
C LEU A 53 4.37 0.82 13.79
N ALA A 54 4.32 2.01 13.20
CA ALA A 54 4.37 3.27 13.93
C ALA A 54 2.99 3.80 14.38
N ASN A 55 1.91 3.35 13.73
CA ASN A 55 0.55 3.85 13.92
C ASN A 55 -0.40 2.65 14.08
N PRO A 56 -0.58 2.10 15.30
CA PRO A 56 -1.49 0.96 15.51
C PRO A 56 -2.95 1.30 15.17
N ASP A 57 -3.31 2.59 15.22
CA ASP A 57 -4.59 3.18 14.89
C ASP A 57 -4.65 3.71 13.43
N LEU A 58 -3.79 3.21 12.53
CA LEU A 58 -3.66 3.71 11.15
C LEU A 58 -5.00 3.87 10.40
N PRO A 59 -5.95 2.91 10.45
CA PRO A 59 -7.23 3.07 9.74
C PRO A 59 -8.01 4.29 10.22
N ARG A 60 -8.06 4.52 11.54
CA ARG A 60 -8.76 5.69 12.12
C ARG A 60 -8.05 6.99 11.75
N ARG A 61 -6.71 6.99 11.70
CA ARG A 61 -5.96 8.15 11.23
C ARG A 61 -6.25 8.47 9.77
N PHE A 62 -6.35 7.46 8.90
CA PHE A 62 -6.73 7.67 7.50
C PHE A 62 -8.16 8.18 7.34
N GLU A 63 -9.09 7.66 8.14
CA GLU A 63 -10.49 8.10 8.13
C GLU A 63 -10.61 9.58 8.51
N LEU A 64 -9.86 10.02 9.52
CA LEU A 64 -9.90 11.39 10.05
C LEU A 64 -8.90 12.36 9.40
N ASP A 65 -8.12 11.90 8.42
CA ASP A 65 -6.98 12.63 7.86
C ASP A 65 -6.02 13.15 8.95
N ALA A 66 -5.78 12.33 9.98
CA ALA A 66 -4.96 12.70 11.12
C ALA A 66 -3.45 12.52 10.82
N PRO A 67 -2.58 13.32 11.46
CA PRO A 67 -1.13 13.20 11.29
C PRO A 67 -0.61 11.79 11.59
N LEU A 68 0.35 11.30 10.79
CA LEU A 68 0.98 9.99 10.97
C LEU A 68 2.29 10.11 11.74
N LYS A 69 2.54 9.20 12.67
CA LYS A 69 3.85 9.01 13.30
C LYS A 69 4.82 8.45 12.28
N LYS A 70 6.03 9.02 12.24
CA LYS A 70 7.14 8.49 11.46
C LYS A 70 7.61 7.17 12.07
N TYR A 71 7.81 6.17 11.23
CA TYR A 71 8.44 4.92 11.65
C TYR A 71 9.94 5.10 11.80
N ASP A 72 10.54 4.35 12.74
CA ASP A 72 11.99 4.26 12.89
C ASP A 72 12.47 2.88 12.40
N ARG A 73 13.28 2.88 11.34
CA ARG A 73 13.79 1.63 10.75
C ARG A 73 14.80 0.92 11.63
N ASN A 74 15.47 1.63 12.54
CA ASN A 74 16.46 1.05 13.44
C ASN A 74 15.83 0.17 14.52
N THR A 75 14.51 0.26 14.72
CA THR A 75 13.77 -0.49 15.75
C THR A 75 12.88 -1.59 15.17
N PHE A 76 12.96 -1.87 13.86
CA PHE A 76 12.11 -2.88 13.21
C PHE A 76 12.44 -4.31 13.65
N TYR A 77 13.70 -4.56 14.00
CA TYR A 77 14.18 -5.88 14.34
C TYR A 77 14.86 -5.81 15.69
N THR A 78 14.62 -6.83 16.51
CA THR A 78 15.42 -7.08 17.71
C THR A 78 16.69 -7.81 17.30
N ASN A 79 17.76 -7.67 18.09
CA ASN A 79 18.91 -8.55 17.90
C ASN A 79 18.45 -9.99 18.17
N SER A 80 18.81 -10.91 17.28
CA SER A 80 18.61 -12.35 17.49
C SER A 80 19.41 -12.81 18.71
N GLU A 81 18.76 -13.54 19.61
CA GLU A 81 19.43 -14.37 20.63
C GLU A 81 20.18 -15.56 19.98
#